data_AF-A0A1H9I2K5-F1
#
_entry.id   AF-A0A1H9I2K5-F1
#
_cell.length_a   1.000
_cell.length_b   1.000
_cell.length_c   1.000
_cell.angle_alpha   90.00
_cell.angle_beta   90.00
_cell.angle_gamma   90.00
#
_symmetry.space_group_name_H-M   'P 1'
#
loop_
_entity.id
_entity.type
_entity.pdbx_description
1 polymer ?
#
loop_
_entity_poly.entity_id
_entity_poly.type
_entity_poly.pdbx_seq_one_letter_code
_entity_poly.pdbx_strand_id
1 'polypeptide(L)'
;MSDNLNSSDSSTHNKLLHHIATGFGLLFLIAYYLVIDSTGFYDWVTAQMPEKYAGAGLMLGIMIGMTPGFFLWKHYNRWIERKLGVTGKYYEDGFYKTPEKPDDDTTDR
;
A
#
# COMPACT_ATOMS: atom_id res chain seq x y z
N MET A 1 22.32 -27.19 -24.43
CA MET A 1 21.73 -25.93 -24.93
C MET A 1 20.26 -25.93 -24.57
N SER A 2 19.91 -25.67 -23.31
CA SER A 2 18.51 -25.55 -22.86
C SER A 2 18.47 -25.29 -21.35
N ASP A 3 18.79 -24.06 -20.91
CA ASP A 3 18.53 -23.59 -19.55
C ASP A 3 18.33 -22.05 -19.60
N ASN A 4 17.10 -21.59 -19.87
CA ASN A 4 16.76 -20.16 -19.81
C ASN A 4 15.24 -19.91 -19.84
N LEU A 5 14.48 -20.51 -18.92
CA LEU A 5 13.00 -20.33 -18.92
C LEU A 5 12.34 -20.12 -17.55
N ASN A 6 13.04 -19.71 -16.48
CA ASN A 6 12.36 -19.59 -15.18
C ASN A 6 12.68 -18.34 -14.33
N SER A 7 13.34 -17.32 -14.87
CA SER A 7 13.67 -16.10 -14.10
C SER A 7 12.72 -14.90 -14.34
N SER A 8 11.82 -14.95 -15.33
CA SER A 8 10.97 -13.81 -15.72
C SER A 8 9.63 -13.71 -15.00
N ASP A 9 9.07 -14.82 -14.49
CA ASP A 9 7.70 -14.87 -13.95
C ASP A 9 7.54 -14.09 -12.63
N SER A 10 8.59 -14.09 -11.81
CA SER A 10 8.59 -13.36 -10.53
C SER A 10 8.56 -11.84 -10.71
N SER A 11 9.05 -11.29 -11.82
CA SER A 11 9.11 -9.84 -12.04
C SER A 11 7.76 -9.23 -12.46
N THR A 12 6.99 -9.96 -13.27
CA THR A 12 5.70 -9.50 -13.81
C THR A 12 4.60 -9.63 -12.77
N HIS A 13 4.57 -10.75 -12.04
CA HIS A 13 3.57 -11.01 -11.00
C HIS A 13 3.64 -9.96 -9.87
N ASN A 14 4.86 -9.60 -9.43
CA ASN A 14 5.08 -8.58 -8.42
C ASN A 14 4.71 -7.16 -8.88
N LYS A 15 4.96 -6.81 -10.16
CA LYS A 15 4.53 -5.52 -10.73
C LYS A 15 3.01 -5.39 -10.80
N LEU A 16 2.32 -6.48 -11.16
CA LEU A 16 0.87 -6.54 -11.28
C LEU A 16 0.21 -6.42 -9.91
N LEU A 17 0.71 -7.15 -8.91
CA LEU A 17 0.28 -7.04 -7.52
C LEU A 17 0.47 -5.62 -6.97
N HIS A 18 1.61 -4.99 -7.27
CA HIS A 18 1.87 -3.62 -6.82
C HIS A 18 0.84 -2.65 -7.42
N HIS A 19 0.57 -2.70 -8.73
CA HIS A 19 -0.42 -1.83 -9.38
C HIS A 19 -1.85 -2.09 -8.91
N ILE A 20 -2.21 -3.35 -8.64
CA ILE A 20 -3.51 -3.69 -8.06
C ILE A 20 -3.62 -3.09 -6.65
N ALA A 21 -2.58 -3.18 -5.83
CA ALA A 21 -2.57 -2.60 -4.49
C ALA A 21 -2.69 -1.07 -4.52
N THR A 22 -1.96 -0.37 -5.40
CA THR A 22 -2.08 1.08 -5.55
C THR A 22 -3.45 1.49 -6.11
N GLY A 23 -3.96 0.74 -7.09
CA GLY A 23 -5.27 0.98 -7.70
C GLY A 23 -6.41 0.83 -6.71
N PHE A 24 -6.36 -0.20 -5.86
CA PHE A 24 -7.34 -0.40 -4.79
C PHE A 24 -7.29 0.72 -3.74
N GLY A 25 -6.09 1.26 -3.46
CA GLY A 25 -5.91 2.41 -2.58
C GLY A 25 -6.59 3.66 -3.10
N LEU A 26 -6.38 3.95 -4.37
CA LEU A 26 -7.01 5.10 -5.00
C LEU A 26 -8.55 4.94 -5.00
N LEU A 27 -9.05 3.77 -5.40
CA LEU A 27 -10.49 3.47 -5.43
C LEU A 27 -11.14 3.60 -4.06
N PHE A 28 -10.50 3.05 -3.03
CA PHE A 28 -10.99 3.16 -1.66
C PHE A 28 -11.02 4.62 -1.18
N LEU A 29 -9.96 5.39 -1.44
CA LEU A 29 -9.92 6.81 -1.05
C LEU A 29 -11.04 7.60 -1.72
N ILE A 30 -11.29 7.35 -3.02
CA ILE A 30 -12.38 8.00 -3.76
C ILE A 30 -13.73 7.61 -3.14
N ALA A 31 -13.99 6.31 -2.95
CA ALA A 31 -15.25 5.84 -2.38
C ALA A 31 -15.49 6.42 -0.98
N TYR A 32 -14.45 6.43 -0.14
CA TYR A 32 -14.51 7.01 1.20
C TYR A 32 -14.78 8.51 1.19
N TYR A 33 -14.09 9.26 0.31
CA TYR A 33 -14.33 10.69 0.14
C TYR A 33 -15.78 10.97 -0.27
N LEU A 34 -16.32 10.22 -1.25
CA LEU A 34 -17.71 10.38 -1.70
C LEU A 34 -18.72 10.12 -0.58
N VAL A 35 -18.46 9.14 0.29
CA VAL A 35 -19.32 8.88 1.46
C VAL A 35 -19.32 10.09 2.40
N ILE A 36 -18.16 10.64 2.75
CA ILE A 36 -18.09 11.82 3.62
C ILE A 36 -18.74 13.04 2.97
N ASP A 37 -18.43 13.27 1.69
CA ASP A 37 -18.98 14.39 0.95
C ASP A 37 -20.51 14.33 0.90
N SER A 38 -21.08 13.15 0.68
CA SER A 38 -22.53 12.93 0.68
C SER A 38 -23.22 13.21 2.02
N THR A 39 -22.48 13.21 3.12
CA THR A 39 -23.03 13.54 4.46
C THR A 39 -23.11 15.04 4.74
N GLY A 40 -22.51 15.88 3.88
CA GLY A 40 -22.43 17.34 4.11
C GLY A 40 -21.43 17.72 5.20
N PHE A 41 -20.50 16.82 5.55
CA PHE A 41 -19.54 17.03 6.64
C PHE A 41 -18.67 18.27 6.43
N TYR A 42 -18.20 18.52 5.20
CA TYR A 42 -17.34 19.67 4.90
C TYR A 42 -18.10 21.00 5.02
N ASP A 43 -19.36 21.04 4.61
CA ASP A 43 -20.22 22.21 4.77
C ASP A 43 -20.48 22.48 6.26
N TRP A 44 -20.72 21.43 7.04
CA TRP A 44 -20.89 21.55 8.49
C TRP A 44 -19.64 22.11 9.19
N VAL A 45 -18.45 21.64 8.81
CA VAL A 45 -17.18 22.14 9.39
C VAL A 45 -16.92 23.59 8.98
N THR A 46 -17.12 23.93 7.71
CA THR A 46 -16.87 25.30 7.22
C THR A 46 -17.87 26.31 7.77
N ALA A 47 -19.11 25.89 8.07
CA ALA A 47 -20.10 26.74 8.74
C ALA A 47 -19.71 27.17 10.16
N GLN A 48 -18.78 26.47 10.81
CA GLN A 48 -18.26 26.86 12.13
C GLN A 48 -17.22 27.99 12.05
N MET A 49 -16.77 28.34 10.84
CA MET A 49 -15.69 29.30 10.63
C MET A 49 -16.24 30.60 10.01
N PRO A 50 -15.66 31.77 10.35
CA PRO A 50 -15.95 33.01 9.64
C PRO A 50 -15.55 32.89 8.16
N GLU A 51 -16.27 33.57 7.27
CA GLU A 51 -16.08 33.50 5.82
C GLU A 51 -14.63 33.74 5.38
N LYS A 52 -13.92 34.65 6.08
CA LYS A 52 -12.49 34.95 5.88
C LYS A 52 -11.56 33.73 6.09
N TYR A 53 -11.98 32.75 6.88
CA TYR A 53 -11.20 31.57 7.25
C TYR A 53 -11.82 30.25 6.75
N ALA A 54 -12.85 30.32 5.89
CA ALA A 54 -13.53 29.15 5.36
C ALA A 54 -12.56 28.14 4.70
N GLY A 55 -11.55 28.63 3.97
CA GLY A 55 -10.53 27.76 3.36
C GLY A 55 -9.67 26.99 4.37
N ALA A 56 -9.31 27.61 5.49
CA ALA A 56 -8.57 26.93 6.57
C ALA A 56 -9.48 25.91 7.30
N GLY A 57 -10.76 26.27 7.50
CA GLY A 57 -11.77 25.37 8.02
C GLY A 57 -11.96 24.12 7.16
N LEU A 58 -11.99 24.30 5.83
CA LEU A 58 -12.08 23.20 4.88
C LEU A 58 -10.87 22.27 4.97
N MET A 59 -9.65 22.80 5.08
CA MET A 59 -8.46 21.97 5.26
C MET A 59 -8.51 21.14 6.56
N LEU A 60 -8.95 21.74 7.67
CA LEU A 60 -9.15 20.99 8.92
C LEU A 60 -10.23 19.93 8.78
N GLY A 61 -11.33 20.25 8.09
CA GLY A 61 -12.38 19.30 7.75
C GLY A 61 -11.84 18.13 6.92
N ILE A 62 -11.03 18.39 5.89
CA ILE A 62 -10.39 17.33 5.10
C ILE A 62 -9.48 16.48 5.97
N MET A 63 -8.65 17.07 6.83
CA MET A 63 -7.77 16.31 7.73
C MET A 63 -8.56 15.41 8.69
N ILE A 64 -9.59 15.96 9.34
CA ILE A 64 -10.45 15.21 10.27
C ILE A 64 -11.22 14.12 9.51
N GLY A 65 -11.75 14.44 8.34
CA GLY A 65 -12.51 13.51 7.52
C GLY A 65 -11.64 12.38 6.96
N MET A 66 -10.42 12.67 6.49
CA MET A 66 -9.52 11.68 5.91
C MET A 66 -8.86 10.76 6.95
N THR A 67 -8.63 11.23 8.17
CA THR A 67 -7.94 10.45 9.22
C THR A 67 -8.59 9.07 9.48
N PRO A 68 -9.92 8.96 9.67
CA PRO A 68 -10.57 7.66 9.79
C PRO A 68 -10.45 6.82 8.50
N GLY A 69 -10.51 7.45 7.33
CA GLY A 69 -10.38 6.76 6.04
C GLY A 69 -9.04 6.04 5.92
N PHE A 70 -7.95 6.73 6.24
CA PHE A 70 -6.62 6.11 6.30
C PHE A 70 -6.52 5.00 7.35
N PHE A 71 -7.23 5.12 8.47
CA PHE A 71 -7.24 4.09 9.51
C PHE A 71 -7.97 2.81 9.06
N LEU A 72 -9.14 2.96 8.42
CA LEU A 72 -9.87 1.85 7.81
C LEU A 72 -9.07 1.21 6.67
N TRP A 73 -8.47 2.02 5.81
CA TRP A 73 -7.58 1.57 4.73
C TRP A 73 -6.43 0.71 5.27
N LYS A 74 -5.75 1.17 6.32
CA LYS A 74 -4.67 0.42 6.98
C LYS A 74 -5.13 -0.94 7.49
N HIS A 75 -6.31 -1.03 8.11
CA HIS A 75 -6.85 -2.29 8.60
C HIS A 75 -7.24 -3.23 7.46
N TYR A 76 -7.85 -2.68 6.41
CA TYR A 76 -8.21 -3.42 5.21
C TYR A 76 -6.98 -4.00 4.51
N ASN A 77 -5.94 -3.20 4.28
CA ASN A 77 -4.68 -3.68 3.69
C ASN A 77 -4.04 -4.78 4.52
N ARG A 78 -3.94 -4.59 5.84
CA ARG A 78 -3.38 -5.59 6.74
C ARG A 78 -4.22 -6.88 6.77
N TRP A 79 -5.53 -6.79 6.57
CA TRP A 79 -6.40 -7.96 6.45
C TRP A 79 -6.19 -8.70 5.12
N ILE A 80 -6.09 -7.97 4.01
CA ILE A 80 -5.77 -8.54 2.70
C ILE A 80 -4.41 -9.23 2.71
N GLU A 81 -3.37 -8.57 3.24
CA GLU A 81 -2.01 -9.12 3.34
C GLU A 81 -2.00 -10.44 4.10
N ARG A 82 -2.72 -10.50 5.24
CA ARG A 82 -2.90 -11.73 6.03
C ARG A 82 -3.64 -12.82 5.25
N LYS A 83 -4.65 -12.45 4.46
CA LYS A 83 -5.48 -13.41 3.72
C LYS A 83 -4.78 -13.96 2.47
N LEU A 84 -3.94 -13.15 1.82
CA LEU A 84 -3.20 -13.51 0.62
C LEU A 84 -1.82 -14.12 0.92
N GLY A 85 -1.37 -14.12 2.19
CA GLY A 85 -0.06 -14.67 2.57
C GLY A 85 1.13 -13.89 2.01
N VAL A 86 0.87 -12.69 1.47
CA VAL A 86 1.89 -11.78 0.94
C VAL A 86 2.36 -10.90 2.09
N THR A 87 3.19 -11.47 2.98
CA THR A 87 4.10 -10.64 3.78
C THR A 87 5.02 -9.94 2.78
N GLY A 88 4.89 -8.63 2.67
CA GLY A 88 5.70 -7.83 1.76
C GLY A 88 7.16 -8.23 1.89
N LYS A 89 7.81 -8.49 0.75
CA LYS A 89 9.26 -8.61 0.65
C LYS A 89 9.84 -7.34 1.27
N TYR A 90 10.26 -7.41 2.52
CA TYR A 90 10.89 -6.27 3.17
C TYR A 90 12.24 -6.10 2.49
N TYR A 91 12.69 -4.85 2.35
CA TYR A 91 14.00 -4.51 1.77
C TYR A 91 15.17 -5.27 2.43
N GLU A 92 14.93 -5.87 3.59
CA GLU A 92 15.85 -6.65 4.41
C GLU A 92 16.04 -8.10 3.91
N ASP A 93 15.06 -8.68 3.19
CA ASP A 93 15.14 -10.05 2.66
C ASP A 93 16.10 -10.17 1.46
N GLY A 94 16.55 -9.03 0.90
CA GLY A 94 17.55 -9.00 -0.17
C GLY A 94 18.99 -9.10 0.33
N PHE A 95 19.25 -8.78 1.60
CA PHE A 95 20.61 -8.69 2.15
C PHE A 95 21.12 -10.01 2.74
N TYR A 96 20.22 -10.91 3.15
CA TYR A 96 20.58 -12.23 3.70
C TYR A 96 20.55 -13.34 2.65
N LYS A 97 21.02 -13.08 1.42
CA LYS A 97 21.52 -14.20 0.61
C LYS A 97 22.81 -14.68 1.28
N THR A 98 22.68 -15.73 2.10
CA THR A 98 23.81 -16.49 2.63
C THR A 98 24.81 -16.71 1.48
N PRO A 99 26.08 -16.26 1.61
CA PRO A 99 27.05 -16.52 0.57
C PRO A 99 27.11 -18.03 0.33
N GLU A 100 27.02 -18.45 -0.93
CA GLU A 100 27.24 -19.83 -1.35
C GLU A 100 28.52 -20.31 -0.67
N LYS A 101 28.39 -21.38 0.13
CA LYS A 101 29.56 -22.03 0.72
C LYS A 101 30.42 -22.50 -0.46
N PRO A 102 31.71 -22.13 -0.51
CA PRO A 102 32.60 -22.72 -1.48
C PRO A 102 32.65 -24.22 -1.21
N ASP A 103 32.34 -24.95 -2.26
CA ASP A 103 32.44 -26.38 -2.42
C ASP A 103 33.86 -26.81 -2.03
N ASP A 104 33.93 -27.48 -0.87
CA ASP A 104 35.06 -28.29 -0.44
C ASP A 104 35.18 -29.47 -1.40
N ASP A 105 35.96 -29.32 -2.48
CA ASP A 105 36.50 -30.44 -3.24
C ASP A 105 37.73 -31.00 -2.50
N THR A 106 37.47 -31.74 -1.44
CA THR A 106 38.35 -32.83 -1.03
C THR A 106 37.96 -34.07 -1.84
N THR A 107 38.59 -34.23 -3.01
CA THR A 107 38.67 -35.54 -3.66
C THR A 107 40.12 -35.86 -4.00
N ASP A 108 40.70 -36.72 -3.16
CA ASP A 108 41.82 -37.61 -3.46
C ASP A 108 41.87 -38.04 -4.94
N ARG A 109 43.00 -37.78 -5.61
CA ARG A 109 43.81 -38.77 -6.36
C ARG A 109 45.05 -38.14 -7.01
#